data_AF-A0AAN4PMC8-F1
#
_entry.id   AF-A0AAN4PMC8-F1
#
_cell.length_a   1.000
_cell.length_b   1.000
_cell.length_c   1.000
_cell.angle_alpha   90.00
_cell.angle_beta   90.00
_cell.angle_gamma   90.00
#
_symmetry.space_group_name_H-M   'P 1'
#
loop_
_entity.id
_entity.type
_entity.pdbx_description
1 polymer ?
#
loop_
_entity_poly.entity_id
_entity_poly.type
_entity_poly.pdbx_seq_one_letter_code
_entity_poly.pdbx_strand_id
1 'polypeptide(L)'
;MSIAFIKLAGKNATAESPSIVIMPGGPGGSGVDLLLTYRTVAGQMFGEHYNFVSFDPRGVNNSDLRLDCFSGNSEARLAFIQLHSTGATNTSSTSLEEQYYSSSIYGEWCNDAVDNESSHDYYVTTPAVAHDLLTFIEAEAEVAGQSPADAKLWCYGISYGTVIGSTFASMFPERVGRMILDGVVNAEQYYSNEWRDNVDQMDEAMERFSSFCHSAGPGKCSFWGPTPANITARLDGIVHQLQDHPVPISGVRSQVLPTLATYSDLKALFLTTIYTPLKNFPVMADILHQLECGDMSALAGMFDGLNSISDARLAIQCADSYRRNRLTTMEDFKSYVEYTISKSKYIGDIYPIYQDNILCRSFRPKLPDSMVVQGKHLSLSP
;
A
#
# COMPACT_ATOMS: atom_id res chain seq x y z
N MET A 1 13.86 -0.74 22.61
CA MET A 1 13.09 -0.41 21.40
C MET A 1 13.27 1.07 21.13
N SER A 2 13.71 1.41 19.93
CA SER A 2 13.91 2.78 19.47
C SER A 2 13.10 3.06 18.20
N ILE A 3 12.65 4.31 18.07
CA ILE A 3 11.94 4.83 16.91
C ILE A 3 12.81 5.90 16.26
N ALA A 4 13.07 5.77 14.96
CA ALA A 4 13.84 6.74 14.22
C ALA A 4 12.96 7.93 13.81
N PHE A 5 13.38 9.13 14.19
CA PHE A 5 12.77 10.40 13.81
C PHE A 5 13.75 11.24 12.98
N ILE A 6 13.20 12.02 12.05
CA ILE A 6 13.89 13.10 11.36
C ILE A 6 13.17 14.42 11.63
N LYS A 7 13.93 15.50 11.82
CA LYS A 7 13.41 16.86 11.98
C LYS A 7 14.16 17.81 11.05
N LEU A 8 13.42 18.51 10.19
CA LEU A 8 13.92 19.54 9.29
C LEU A 8 13.29 20.88 9.66
N ALA A 9 14.09 21.91 9.85
CA ALA A 9 13.57 23.25 10.07
C ALA A 9 13.02 23.83 8.77
N GLY A 10 11.82 24.43 8.84
CA GLY A 10 11.33 25.31 7.80
C GLY A 10 12.26 26.53 7.64
N LYS A 11 12.23 27.15 6.46
CA LYS A 11 13.15 28.24 6.11
C LYS A 11 13.13 29.42 7.09
N ASN A 12 11.97 29.71 7.68
CA ASN A 12 11.76 30.78 8.66
C ASN A 12 11.42 30.21 10.05
N ALA A 13 11.71 28.93 10.30
CA ALA A 13 11.46 28.27 11.57
C ALA A 13 12.66 28.42 12.51
N THR A 14 12.37 28.47 13.80
CA THR A 14 13.32 28.39 14.91
C THR A 14 13.18 27.04 15.60
N ALA A 15 14.11 26.71 16.52
CA ALA A 15 13.99 25.51 17.35
C ALA A 15 12.67 25.45 18.15
N GLU A 16 12.11 26.62 18.50
CA GLU A 16 10.85 26.77 19.26
C GLU A 16 9.60 26.78 18.37
N SER A 17 9.77 26.79 17.05
CA SER A 17 8.62 26.80 16.13
C SER A 17 7.84 25.49 16.21
N PRO A 18 6.49 25.52 16.06
CA PRO A 18 5.69 24.30 16.12
C PRO A 18 6.13 23.27 15.08
N SER A 19 6.13 22.00 15.48
CA SER A 19 6.46 20.87 14.60
C SER A 19 5.19 20.32 13.94
N ILE A 20 5.21 20.11 12.62
CA ILE A 20 4.21 19.31 11.89
C ILE A 20 4.80 17.92 11.68
N VAL A 21 4.15 16.90 12.23
CA VAL A 21 4.48 15.50 12.03
C VAL A 21 3.82 15.00 10.74
N ILE A 22 4.63 14.67 9.74
CA ILE A 22 4.19 14.03 8.49
C ILE A 22 4.20 12.53 8.71
N MET A 23 3.04 11.89 8.61
CA MET A 23 2.87 10.44 8.87
C MET A 23 2.85 9.67 7.54
N PRO A 24 3.73 8.66 7.36
CA PRO A 24 3.85 7.95 6.10
C PRO A 24 2.67 7.00 5.82
N GLY A 25 2.49 6.69 4.55
CA GLY A 25 1.59 5.65 4.06
C GLY A 25 2.22 4.25 4.09
N GLY A 26 1.64 3.32 3.32
CA GLY A 26 2.04 1.92 3.28
C GLY A 26 0.89 1.02 3.74
N PRO A 27 0.93 0.40 4.94
CA PRO A 27 1.94 0.48 6.01
C PRO A 27 3.34 0.00 5.60
N GLY A 28 4.34 0.22 6.46
CA GLY A 28 5.73 -0.16 6.18
C GLY A 28 6.54 0.84 5.36
N GLY A 29 5.97 2.01 5.03
CA GLY A 29 6.69 3.11 4.39
C GLY A 29 7.57 3.89 5.38
N SER A 30 8.76 4.28 4.95
CA SER A 30 9.67 5.12 5.76
C SER A 30 9.23 6.58 5.75
N GLY A 31 8.92 7.12 6.93
CA GLY A 31 8.65 8.56 7.08
C GLY A 31 9.92 9.39 6.95
N VAL A 32 11.08 8.83 7.32
CA VAL A 32 12.38 9.49 7.10
C VAL A 32 12.60 9.75 5.61
N ASP A 33 12.48 8.71 4.77
CA ASP A 33 12.63 8.84 3.32
C ASP A 33 11.55 9.73 2.70
N LEU A 34 10.32 9.67 3.22
CA LEU A 34 9.22 10.53 2.80
C LEU A 34 9.58 12.01 3.02
N LEU A 35 9.99 12.39 4.22
CA LEU A 35 10.35 13.78 4.51
C LEU A 35 11.57 14.24 3.70
N LEU A 36 12.57 13.37 3.53
CA LEU A 36 13.72 13.67 2.68
C LEU A 36 13.30 13.93 1.23
N THR A 37 12.32 13.19 0.71
CA THR A 37 11.78 13.37 -0.65
C THR A 37 11.05 14.70 -0.78
N TYR A 38 10.23 15.07 0.20
CA TYR A 38 9.42 16.31 0.17
C TYR A 38 10.12 17.54 0.77
N ARG A 39 11.38 17.44 1.20
CA ARG A 39 12.11 18.51 1.92
C ARG A 39 12.09 19.88 1.24
N THR A 40 12.06 19.91 -0.10
CA THR A 40 12.09 21.15 -0.88
C THR A 40 10.72 21.80 -1.04
N VAL A 41 9.63 21.04 -0.86
CA VAL A 41 8.25 21.49 -1.07
C VAL A 41 7.42 21.52 0.22
N ALA A 42 7.87 20.89 1.31
CA ALA A 42 7.16 20.90 2.60
C ALA A 42 6.85 22.33 3.08
N GLY A 43 7.81 23.25 2.96
CA GLY A 43 7.61 24.67 3.27
C GLY A 43 6.57 25.35 2.37
N GLN A 44 6.46 24.95 1.11
CA GLN A 44 5.46 25.47 0.17
C GLN A 44 4.05 24.92 0.48
N MET A 45 3.97 23.66 0.89
CA MET A 45 2.70 22.99 1.22
C MET A 45 2.12 23.47 2.54
N PHE A 46 2.96 23.62 3.57
CA PHE A 46 2.50 23.82 4.94
C PHE A 46 2.89 25.18 5.55
N GLY A 47 3.76 25.93 4.89
CA GLY A 47 4.28 27.21 5.35
C GLY A 47 5.73 27.12 5.87
N GLU A 48 6.48 28.21 5.73
CA GLU A 48 7.93 28.23 6.02
C GLU A 48 8.28 28.38 7.51
N HIS A 49 7.30 28.58 8.39
CA HIS A 49 7.48 28.89 9.82
C HIS A 49 7.37 27.66 10.74
N TYR A 50 7.23 26.46 10.19
CA TYR A 50 7.09 25.23 10.96
C TYR A 50 8.35 24.37 10.89
N ASN A 51 8.59 23.61 11.94
CA ASN A 51 9.50 22.47 11.86
C ASN A 51 8.73 21.30 11.22
N PHE A 52 9.39 20.52 10.36
CA PHE A 52 8.82 19.33 9.75
C PHE A 52 9.46 18.10 10.38
N VAL A 53 8.62 17.24 10.95
CA VAL A 53 9.06 16.00 11.58
C VAL A 53 8.44 14.84 10.83
N SER A 54 9.18 13.75 10.69
CA SER A 54 8.60 12.47 10.33
C SER A 54 9.37 11.36 11.03
N PHE A 55 8.88 10.14 10.93
CA PHE A 55 9.43 9.00 11.65
C PHE A 55 9.18 7.72 10.89
N ASP A 56 10.04 6.74 11.13
CA ASP A 56 9.77 5.38 10.70
C ASP A 56 9.00 4.68 11.80
N PRO A 57 7.77 4.18 11.57
CA PRO A 57 7.03 3.43 12.58
C PRO A 57 7.85 2.25 13.11
N ARG A 58 7.50 1.76 14.30
CA ARG A 58 8.08 0.54 14.86
C ARG A 58 8.12 -0.61 13.85
N GLY A 59 9.26 -1.30 13.76
CA GLY A 59 9.50 -2.37 12.79
C GLY A 59 9.72 -1.93 11.35
N VAL A 60 9.77 -0.61 11.07
CA VAL A 60 9.97 -0.06 9.74
C VAL A 60 11.36 0.56 9.60
N ASN A 61 12.07 0.17 8.54
CA ASN A 61 13.32 0.77 8.07
C ASN A 61 14.35 1.08 9.18
N ASN A 62 14.48 2.34 9.62
CA ASN A 62 15.50 2.76 10.59
C ASN A 62 15.10 2.52 12.06
N SER A 63 13.88 2.04 12.33
CA SER A 63 13.38 1.73 13.68
C SER A 63 13.62 0.26 14.07
N ASP A 64 13.77 -0.01 15.37
CA ASP A 64 13.92 -1.37 15.90
C ASP A 64 12.66 -2.23 15.70
N LEU A 65 12.74 -3.52 16.07
CA LEU A 65 11.68 -4.54 15.93
C LEU A 65 11.39 -4.95 14.48
N ARG A 66 12.43 -4.99 13.65
CA ARG A 66 12.30 -5.50 12.28
C ARG A 66 12.00 -7.00 12.32
N LEU A 67 10.79 -7.36 11.91
CA LEU A 67 10.43 -8.74 11.63
C LEU A 67 10.99 -9.14 10.27
N ASP A 68 11.73 -10.24 10.23
CA ASP A 68 12.05 -10.97 8.99
C ASP A 68 11.42 -12.36 9.09
N CYS A 69 10.29 -12.55 8.42
CA CYS A 69 9.55 -13.80 8.44
C CYS A 69 10.31 -14.98 7.86
N PHE A 70 11.38 -14.71 7.10
CA PHE A 70 12.23 -15.75 6.52
C PHE A 70 13.60 -15.84 7.20
N SER A 71 13.84 -15.10 8.28
CA SER A 71 15.09 -15.21 9.06
C SER A 71 16.37 -15.08 8.19
N GLY A 72 16.37 -14.18 7.22
CA GLY A 72 17.46 -14.01 6.26
C GLY A 72 17.56 -15.09 5.17
N ASN A 73 16.68 -16.09 5.15
CA ASN A 73 16.64 -17.13 4.13
C ASN A 73 16.01 -16.62 2.81
N SER A 74 16.86 -15.99 2.00
CA SER A 74 16.46 -15.44 0.70
C SER A 74 15.92 -16.49 -0.29
N GLU A 75 16.44 -17.73 -0.27
CA GLU A 75 15.97 -18.80 -1.15
C GLU A 75 14.54 -19.22 -0.81
N ALA A 76 14.24 -19.40 0.48
CA ALA A 76 12.88 -19.70 0.93
C ALA A 76 11.90 -18.58 0.62
N ARG A 77 12.32 -17.32 0.82
CA ARG A 77 11.52 -16.14 0.46
C ARG A 77 11.20 -16.12 -1.04
N LEU A 78 12.20 -16.34 -1.91
CA LEU A 78 11.99 -16.40 -3.35
C LEU A 78 11.08 -17.55 -3.76
N ALA A 79 11.27 -18.74 -3.17
CA ALA A 79 10.39 -19.88 -3.42
C ALA A 79 8.93 -19.59 -3.03
N PHE A 80 8.72 -18.92 -1.90
CA PHE A 80 7.39 -18.47 -1.49
C PHE A 80 6.80 -17.44 -2.46
N ILE A 81 7.56 -16.41 -2.85
CA ILE A 81 7.09 -15.38 -3.80
C ILE A 81 6.67 -16.04 -5.13
N GLN A 82 7.47 -16.95 -5.67
CA GLN A 82 7.16 -17.68 -6.91
C GLN A 82 5.90 -18.55 -6.79
N LEU A 83 5.66 -19.12 -5.61
CA LEU A 83 4.49 -19.96 -5.35
C LEU A 83 3.22 -19.13 -5.14
N HIS A 84 3.31 -17.99 -4.44
CA HIS A 84 2.14 -17.19 -4.06
C HIS A 84 1.72 -16.17 -5.12
N SER A 85 2.68 -15.63 -5.89
CA SER A 85 2.42 -14.56 -6.87
C SER A 85 1.81 -15.15 -8.15
N THR A 86 0.56 -15.61 -8.08
CA THR A 86 -0.13 -16.32 -9.16
C THR A 86 -0.65 -15.42 -10.29
N GLY A 87 -0.49 -14.09 -10.17
CA GLY A 87 -1.01 -13.13 -11.13
C GLY A 87 -2.46 -12.71 -10.84
N ALA A 88 -3.17 -12.25 -11.86
CA ALA A 88 -4.59 -11.91 -11.73
C ALA A 88 -5.38 -13.14 -11.23
N THR A 89 -6.14 -12.94 -10.16
CA THR A 89 -6.88 -13.96 -9.45
C THR A 89 -8.06 -14.47 -10.28
N ASN A 90 -8.38 -15.76 -10.13
CA ASN A 90 -9.54 -16.39 -10.77
C ASN A 90 -9.50 -16.37 -12.30
N THR A 91 -8.30 -16.40 -12.88
CA THR A 91 -8.06 -16.47 -14.33
C THR A 91 -7.92 -17.91 -14.85
N SER A 92 -7.66 -18.85 -13.95
CA SER A 92 -7.63 -20.30 -14.24
C SER A 92 -8.48 -21.08 -13.23
N SER A 93 -8.77 -22.35 -13.54
CA SER A 93 -9.54 -23.26 -12.67
C SER A 93 -8.88 -23.59 -11.33
N THR A 94 -7.62 -23.20 -11.10
CA THR A 94 -6.87 -23.46 -9.86
C THR A 94 -6.28 -22.21 -9.23
N SER A 95 -6.22 -21.08 -9.95
CA SER A 95 -5.55 -19.85 -9.49
C SER A 95 -6.05 -19.31 -8.15
N LEU A 96 -7.37 -19.39 -7.91
CA LEU A 96 -7.99 -18.94 -6.66
C LEU A 96 -7.57 -19.85 -5.49
N GLU A 97 -7.66 -21.17 -5.69
CA GLU A 97 -7.25 -22.14 -4.67
C GLU A 97 -5.75 -22.09 -4.38
N GLU A 98 -4.92 -22.00 -5.42
CA GLU A 98 -3.46 -21.87 -5.28
C GLU A 98 -3.08 -20.64 -4.46
N GLN A 99 -3.69 -19.49 -4.74
CA GLN A 99 -3.47 -18.27 -3.96
C GLN A 99 -3.92 -18.42 -2.50
N TYR A 100 -5.09 -19.02 -2.26
CA TYR A 100 -5.62 -19.23 -0.91
C TYR A 100 -4.81 -20.23 -0.08
N TYR A 101 -4.38 -21.35 -0.67
CA TYR A 101 -3.65 -22.39 0.04
C TYR A 101 -2.18 -22.03 0.23
N SER A 102 -1.55 -21.36 -0.74
CA SER A 102 -0.17 -20.86 -0.58
C SER A 102 -0.06 -19.75 0.47
N SER A 103 -1.13 -18.97 0.70
CA SER A 103 -1.06 -17.83 1.62
C SER A 103 -0.80 -18.20 3.08
N SER A 104 -1.13 -19.44 3.50
CA SER A 104 -0.86 -19.88 4.88
C SER A 104 0.63 -20.00 5.17
N ILE A 105 1.45 -20.26 4.15
CA ILE A 105 2.89 -20.46 4.26
C ILE A 105 3.53 -19.22 4.90
N TYR A 106 3.19 -18.03 4.40
CA TYR A 106 3.79 -16.80 4.91
C TYR A 106 3.51 -16.58 6.40
N GLY A 107 2.25 -16.74 6.82
CA GLY A 107 1.87 -16.60 8.23
C GLY A 107 2.51 -17.65 9.14
N GLU A 108 2.65 -18.90 8.68
CA GLU A 108 3.36 -19.96 9.41
C GLU A 108 4.83 -19.62 9.60
N TRP A 109 5.52 -19.21 8.52
CA TRP A 109 6.91 -18.77 8.57
C TRP A 109 7.13 -17.58 9.51
N CYS A 110 6.27 -16.56 9.45
CA CYS A 110 6.34 -15.43 10.37
C CYS A 110 6.14 -15.85 11.83
N ASN A 111 5.20 -16.76 12.11
CA ASN A 111 4.98 -17.26 13.48
C ASN A 111 6.22 -18.01 14.00
N ASP A 112 6.84 -18.85 13.17
CA ASP A 112 8.04 -19.59 13.53
C ASP A 112 9.23 -18.65 13.75
N ALA A 113 9.38 -17.60 12.92
CA ALA A 113 10.41 -16.58 13.11
C ALA A 113 10.24 -15.86 14.46
N VAL A 114 9.01 -15.49 14.83
CA VAL A 114 8.71 -14.86 16.13
C VAL A 114 8.98 -15.81 17.29
N ASP A 115 8.54 -17.08 17.21
CA ASP A 115 8.73 -18.05 18.29
C ASP A 115 10.22 -18.45 18.48
N ASN A 116 11.05 -18.35 17.43
CA ASN A 116 12.47 -18.75 17.46
C ASN A 116 13.48 -17.61 17.74
N GLU A 117 13.22 -16.37 17.33
CA GLU A 117 14.28 -15.34 17.25
C GLU A 117 14.26 -14.22 18.29
N SER A 118 13.15 -13.87 18.97
CA SER A 118 13.25 -12.87 20.05
C SER A 118 12.02 -12.71 20.95
N SER A 119 12.26 -12.05 22.10
CA SER A 119 11.31 -11.61 23.12
C SER A 119 10.30 -10.52 22.69
N HIS A 120 10.29 -10.12 21.42
CA HIS A 120 9.48 -9.00 20.93
C HIS A 120 8.55 -9.51 19.82
N ASP A 121 7.30 -9.74 20.22
CA ASP A 121 6.18 -10.27 19.46
C ASP A 121 5.75 -9.31 18.32
N TYR A 122 4.58 -9.54 17.73
CA TYR A 122 3.94 -8.68 16.72
C TYR A 122 3.51 -7.28 17.22
N TYR A 123 4.26 -6.65 18.13
CA TYR A 123 3.98 -5.36 18.77
C TYR A 123 4.16 -4.15 17.83
N VAL A 124 3.85 -4.30 16.54
CA VAL A 124 3.97 -3.29 15.48
C VAL A 124 2.63 -2.62 15.13
N THR A 125 1.61 -2.79 15.96
CA THR A 125 0.25 -2.30 15.67
C THR A 125 0.13 -0.77 15.66
N THR A 126 -0.84 -0.27 14.92
CA THR A 126 -1.16 1.16 14.82
C THR A 126 -1.51 1.80 16.19
N PRO A 127 -2.27 1.16 17.11
CA PRO A 127 -2.43 1.69 18.47
C PRO A 127 -1.10 1.91 19.20
N ALA A 128 -0.13 1.03 18.97
CA ALA A 128 1.18 1.15 19.57
C ALA A 128 1.99 2.31 18.92
N VAL A 129 1.86 2.51 17.61
CA VAL A 129 2.38 3.70 16.91
C VAL A 129 1.75 5.00 17.44
N ALA A 130 0.45 5.00 17.78
CA ALA A 130 -0.20 6.16 18.38
C ALA A 130 0.40 6.52 19.75
N HIS A 131 0.77 5.53 20.56
CA HIS A 131 1.52 5.75 21.80
C HIS A 131 2.94 6.28 21.55
N ASP A 132 3.61 5.86 20.47
CA ASP A 132 4.93 6.40 20.11
C ASP A 132 4.83 7.90 19.78
N LEU A 133 3.77 8.30 19.05
CA LEU A 133 3.47 9.69 18.76
C LEU A 133 3.16 10.51 20.01
N LEU A 134 2.41 9.93 20.96
CA LEU A 134 2.12 10.56 22.25
C LEU A 134 3.42 10.85 23.02
N THR A 135 4.28 9.84 23.11
CA THR A 135 5.59 9.93 23.78
C THR A 135 6.46 11.00 23.10
N PHE A 136 6.44 11.06 21.77
CA PHE A 136 7.19 12.05 21.01
C PHE A 136 6.73 13.48 21.29
N ILE A 137 5.41 13.76 21.27
CA ILE A 137 4.92 15.14 21.50
C ILE A 137 5.17 15.60 22.94
N GLU A 138 5.15 14.67 23.91
CA GLU A 138 5.49 14.95 25.30
C GLU A 138 6.97 15.31 25.43
N ALA A 139 7.86 14.52 24.81
CA ALA A 139 9.29 14.79 24.81
C ALA A 139 9.64 16.12 24.12
N GLU A 140 9.03 16.45 22.98
CA GLU A 140 9.23 17.76 22.32
C GLU A 140 8.79 18.92 23.21
N ALA A 141 7.65 18.78 23.91
CA ALA A 141 7.17 19.80 24.83
C ALA A 141 8.11 20.00 26.03
N GLU A 142 8.61 18.91 26.62
CA GLU A 142 9.60 18.96 27.71
C GLU A 142 10.88 19.69 27.29
N VAL A 143 11.42 19.37 26.11
CA VAL A 143 12.61 20.04 25.56
C VAL A 143 12.35 21.53 25.32
N ALA A 144 11.12 21.89 24.94
CA ALA A 144 10.70 23.29 24.76
C ALA A 144 10.36 24.01 26.08
N GLY A 145 10.50 23.36 27.25
CA GLY A 145 10.13 23.93 28.55
C GLY A 145 8.62 24.10 28.74
N GLN A 146 7.81 23.37 27.98
CA GLN A 146 6.36 23.36 28.04
C GLN A 146 5.86 22.15 28.85
N SER A 147 4.60 22.19 29.26
CA SER A 147 3.95 21.07 29.96
C SER A 147 3.72 19.89 29.00
N PRO A 148 4.34 18.71 29.22
CA PRO A 148 4.08 17.53 28.37
C PRO A 148 2.60 17.13 28.36
N ALA A 149 1.89 17.30 29.48
CA ALA A 149 0.46 16.98 29.58
C ALA A 149 -0.42 17.83 28.63
N ASP A 150 0.04 19.04 28.30
CA ASP A 150 -0.69 19.96 27.41
C ASP A 150 -0.27 19.83 25.95
N ALA A 151 0.77 19.03 25.65
CA ALA A 151 1.31 18.87 24.31
C ALA A 151 0.26 18.33 23.34
N LYS A 152 0.20 18.90 22.13
CA LYS A 152 -0.77 18.52 21.09
C LYS A 152 -0.06 18.11 19.81
N LEU A 153 -0.54 17.05 19.17
CA LEU A 153 -0.07 16.59 17.88
C LEU A 153 -0.57 17.52 16.76
N TRP A 154 0.36 18.05 15.97
CA TRP A 154 0.07 18.71 14.70
C TRP A 154 0.58 17.79 13.60
N CYS A 155 -0.31 17.29 12.74
CA CYS A 155 0.07 16.28 11.77
C CYS A 155 -0.61 16.37 10.41
N TYR A 156 0.08 15.82 9.42
CA TYR A 156 -0.42 15.55 8.08
C TYR A 156 -0.17 14.07 7.76
N GLY A 157 -1.24 13.28 7.66
CA GLY A 157 -1.17 11.85 7.38
C GLY A 157 -1.64 11.52 5.97
N ILE A 158 -0.88 10.68 5.26
CA ILE A 158 -1.21 10.27 3.89
C ILE A 158 -1.48 8.77 3.85
N SER A 159 -2.53 8.33 3.16
CA SER A 159 -2.82 6.90 2.94
C SER A 159 -2.89 6.14 4.28
N TYR A 160 -2.09 5.10 4.54
CA TYR A 160 -2.06 4.44 5.86
C TYR A 160 -1.79 5.43 7.04
N GLY A 161 -1.10 6.54 6.80
CA GLY A 161 -0.95 7.62 7.79
C GLY A 161 -2.29 8.21 8.25
N THR A 162 -3.37 8.08 7.47
CA THR A 162 -4.71 8.44 7.91
C THR A 162 -5.26 7.47 8.95
N VAL A 163 -4.90 6.18 8.86
CA VAL A 163 -5.23 5.20 9.90
C VAL A 163 -4.49 5.57 11.19
N ILE A 164 -3.18 5.84 11.12
CA ILE A 164 -2.41 6.32 12.28
C ILE A 164 -3.07 7.55 12.93
N GLY A 165 -3.41 8.56 12.12
CA GLY A 165 -4.04 9.79 12.61
C GLY A 165 -5.40 9.55 13.25
N SER A 166 -6.27 8.77 12.60
CA SER A 166 -7.61 8.44 13.12
C SER A 166 -7.55 7.63 14.42
N THR A 167 -6.59 6.71 14.53
CA THR A 167 -6.35 5.91 15.73
C THR A 167 -5.81 6.77 16.87
N PHE A 168 -4.84 7.65 16.58
CA PHE A 168 -4.36 8.63 17.56
C PHE A 168 -5.48 9.52 18.09
N ALA A 169 -6.31 10.09 17.19
CA ALA A 169 -7.43 10.93 17.59
C ALA A 169 -8.50 10.18 18.40
N SER A 170 -8.68 8.88 18.16
CA SER A 170 -9.61 8.04 18.91
C SER A 170 -9.10 7.69 20.31
N MET A 171 -7.78 7.48 20.45
CA MET A 171 -7.14 7.11 21.72
C MET A 171 -6.83 8.33 22.60
N PHE A 172 -6.46 9.45 21.99
CA PHE A 172 -6.00 10.67 22.66
C PHE A 172 -6.68 11.92 22.07
N PRO A 173 -8.01 12.01 22.10
CA PRO A 173 -8.76 13.09 21.44
C PRO A 173 -8.35 14.48 21.94
N GLU A 174 -8.07 14.60 23.24
CA GLU A 174 -7.58 15.84 23.84
C GLU A 174 -6.16 16.20 23.40
N ARG A 175 -5.38 15.26 22.86
CA ARG A 175 -4.00 15.48 22.41
C ARG A 175 -3.91 15.85 20.93
N VAL A 176 -5.04 16.05 20.25
CA VAL A 176 -5.08 16.54 18.86
C VAL A 176 -4.99 18.07 18.82
N GLY A 177 -4.01 18.61 18.12
CA GLY A 177 -3.85 20.05 17.90
C GLY A 177 -4.38 20.48 16.54
N ARG A 178 -3.71 20.03 15.48
CA ARG A 178 -4.14 20.21 14.08
C ARG A 178 -3.91 18.91 13.33
N MET A 179 -4.89 18.46 12.57
CA MET A 179 -4.80 17.19 11.88
C MET A 179 -5.40 17.31 10.49
N ILE A 180 -4.60 16.94 9.48
CA ILE A 180 -5.04 16.79 8.10
C ILE A 180 -4.77 15.34 7.70
N LEU A 181 -5.80 14.65 7.22
CA LEU A 181 -5.71 13.28 6.73
C LEU A 181 -6.05 13.30 5.24
N ASP A 182 -5.14 12.84 4.40
CA ASP A 182 -5.20 12.93 2.93
C ASP A 182 -5.09 11.53 2.30
N GLY A 183 -6.00 11.21 1.36
CA GLY A 183 -6.19 9.84 0.89
C GLY A 183 -6.71 8.93 2.01
N VAL A 184 -7.87 9.26 2.57
CA VAL A 184 -8.42 8.65 3.79
C VAL A 184 -8.80 7.19 3.58
N VAL A 185 -8.08 6.30 4.26
CA VAL A 185 -8.40 4.87 4.34
C VAL A 185 -9.62 4.67 5.23
N ASN A 186 -10.57 3.83 4.79
CA ASN A 186 -11.67 3.38 5.63
C ASN A 186 -11.13 2.50 6.78
N ALA A 187 -11.09 3.05 7.99
CA ALA A 187 -10.51 2.39 9.15
C ALA A 187 -11.20 1.06 9.51
N GLU A 188 -12.52 0.95 9.33
CA GLU A 188 -13.24 -0.31 9.62
C GLU A 188 -12.77 -1.42 8.67
N GLN A 189 -12.63 -1.11 7.39
CA GLN A 189 -12.14 -2.08 6.40
C GLN A 189 -10.65 -2.40 6.54
N TYR A 190 -9.86 -1.43 6.99
CA TYR A 190 -8.46 -1.65 7.33
C TYR A 190 -8.33 -2.67 8.46
N TYR A 191 -9.02 -2.42 9.58
CA TYR A 191 -8.96 -3.29 10.76
C TYR A 191 -9.69 -4.62 10.56
N SER A 192 -10.63 -4.74 9.61
CA SER A 192 -11.24 -6.03 9.24
C SER A 192 -10.48 -6.78 8.15
N ASN A 193 -9.41 -6.19 7.61
CA ASN A 193 -8.59 -6.70 6.50
C ASN A 193 -9.38 -6.93 5.19
N GLU A 194 -10.50 -6.22 5.01
CA GLU A 194 -11.31 -6.33 3.78
C GLU A 194 -10.78 -5.45 2.65
N TRP A 195 -10.52 -4.16 2.91
CA TRP A 195 -10.06 -3.17 1.92
C TRP A 195 -10.88 -3.05 0.61
N ARG A 196 -12.07 -3.64 0.55
CA ARG A 196 -12.83 -3.83 -0.68
C ARG A 196 -13.28 -2.53 -1.36
N ASP A 197 -13.56 -1.45 -0.61
CA ASP A 197 -14.09 -0.21 -1.20
C ASP A 197 -13.01 0.56 -2.00
N ASN A 198 -11.73 0.18 -1.88
CA ASN A 198 -10.63 0.84 -2.60
C ASN A 198 -10.74 0.65 -4.12
N VAL A 199 -11.39 -0.44 -4.58
CA VAL A 199 -11.58 -0.70 -6.01
C VAL A 199 -12.77 0.04 -6.62
N ASP A 200 -13.66 0.62 -5.81
CA ASP A 200 -14.95 1.15 -6.28
C ASP A 200 -14.81 2.32 -7.27
N GLN A 201 -13.73 3.10 -7.20
CA GLN A 201 -13.51 4.28 -8.04
C GLN A 201 -12.40 4.09 -9.08
N MET A 202 -11.80 2.90 -9.16
CA MET A 202 -10.62 2.67 -9.99
C MET A 202 -10.96 2.62 -11.47
N ASP A 203 -12.14 2.10 -11.84
CA ASP A 203 -12.62 2.15 -13.22
C ASP A 203 -12.89 3.59 -13.67
N GLU A 204 -13.44 4.45 -12.80
CA GLU A 204 -13.65 5.87 -13.13
C GLU A 204 -12.30 6.55 -13.44
N ALA A 205 -11.28 6.31 -12.61
CA ALA A 205 -9.94 6.83 -12.83
C ALA A 205 -9.36 6.36 -14.17
N MET A 206 -9.52 5.07 -14.48
CA MET A 206 -9.05 4.49 -15.74
C MET A 206 -9.81 5.07 -16.95
N GLU A 207 -11.12 5.27 -16.86
CA GLU A 207 -11.93 5.87 -17.93
C GLU A 207 -11.55 7.33 -18.25
N ARG A 208 -10.90 8.05 -17.33
CA ARG A 208 -10.33 9.38 -17.61
C ARG A 208 -9.21 9.34 -18.63
N PHE A 209 -8.48 8.23 -18.75
CA PHE A 209 -7.37 8.10 -19.71
C PHE A 209 -7.83 8.34 -21.15
N SER A 210 -8.89 7.67 -21.60
CA SER A 210 -9.41 7.84 -22.96
C SER A 210 -9.84 9.27 -23.24
N SER A 211 -10.48 9.92 -22.26
CA SER A 211 -10.91 11.32 -22.37
C SER A 211 -9.73 12.30 -22.45
N PHE A 212 -8.73 12.12 -21.59
CA PHE A 212 -7.54 12.97 -21.54
C PHE A 212 -6.64 12.75 -22.76
N CYS A 213 -6.41 11.51 -23.15
CA CYS A 213 -5.62 11.16 -24.32
C CYS A 213 -6.25 11.74 -25.60
N HIS A 214 -7.57 11.58 -25.80
CA HIS A 214 -8.27 12.20 -26.92
C HIS A 214 -8.11 13.73 -26.94
N SER A 215 -8.36 14.38 -25.80
CA SER A 215 -8.29 15.84 -25.65
C SER A 215 -6.88 16.40 -25.85
N ALA A 216 -5.86 15.61 -25.51
CA ALA A 216 -4.45 16.00 -25.68
C ALA A 216 -4.04 16.08 -27.16
N GLY A 217 -4.72 15.34 -28.05
CA GLY A 217 -4.40 15.29 -29.48
C GLY A 217 -3.24 14.34 -29.82
N PRO A 218 -3.06 14.01 -31.10
CA PRO A 218 -2.05 13.04 -31.55
C PRO A 218 -0.61 13.49 -31.33
N GLY A 219 -0.38 14.79 -31.12
CA GLY A 219 0.95 15.32 -30.80
C GLY A 219 1.37 15.17 -29.33
N LYS A 220 0.45 14.81 -28.43
CA LYS A 220 0.71 14.70 -26.98
C LYS A 220 0.29 13.37 -26.36
N CYS A 221 -0.52 12.58 -27.06
CA CYS A 221 -0.82 11.20 -26.68
C CYS A 221 -0.47 10.27 -27.85
N SER A 222 0.48 9.37 -27.65
CA SER A 222 0.87 8.36 -28.64
C SER A 222 -0.25 7.35 -28.93
N PHE A 223 -1.07 7.04 -27.92
CA PHE A 223 -2.25 6.18 -28.04
C PHE A 223 -3.53 6.95 -28.44
N TRP A 224 -3.40 8.11 -29.09
CA TRP A 224 -4.53 8.96 -29.45
C TRP A 224 -5.53 8.26 -30.37
N GLY A 225 -6.80 8.64 -30.27
CA GLY A 225 -7.89 8.23 -31.16
C GLY A 225 -8.92 9.35 -31.36
N PRO A 226 -9.73 9.27 -32.44
CA PRO A 226 -10.67 10.32 -32.83
C PRO A 226 -11.83 10.53 -31.84
N THR A 227 -12.09 9.57 -30.96
CA THR A 227 -13.06 9.68 -29.87
C THR A 227 -12.55 8.91 -28.63
N PRO A 228 -12.98 9.27 -27.41
CA PRO A 228 -12.67 8.46 -26.23
C PRO A 228 -13.13 7.01 -26.37
N ALA A 229 -14.28 6.76 -27.01
CA ALA A 229 -14.79 5.43 -27.26
C ALA A 229 -13.86 4.59 -28.18
N ASN A 230 -13.21 5.21 -29.17
CA ASN A 230 -12.21 4.52 -29.98
C ASN A 230 -11.01 4.08 -29.16
N ILE A 231 -10.52 4.93 -28.25
CA ILE A 231 -9.38 4.63 -27.38
C ILE A 231 -9.73 3.51 -26.41
N THR A 232 -10.90 3.58 -25.78
CA THR A 232 -11.40 2.52 -24.88
C THR A 232 -11.55 1.19 -25.61
N ALA A 233 -12.10 1.17 -26.84
CA ALA A 233 -12.25 -0.07 -27.61
C ALA A 233 -10.90 -0.71 -27.97
N ARG A 234 -9.88 0.10 -28.29
CA ARG A 234 -8.51 -0.38 -28.54
C ARG A 234 -7.86 -0.92 -27.27
N LEU A 235 -8.03 -0.23 -26.15
CA LEU A 235 -7.58 -0.69 -24.84
C LEU A 235 -8.22 -2.04 -24.47
N ASP A 236 -9.55 -2.15 -24.59
CA ASP A 236 -10.28 -3.40 -24.35
C ASP A 236 -9.78 -4.52 -25.30
N GLY A 237 -9.43 -4.20 -26.54
CA GLY A 237 -8.82 -5.16 -27.49
C GLY A 237 -7.48 -5.73 -26.99
N ILE A 238 -6.61 -4.87 -26.45
CA ILE A 238 -5.32 -5.29 -25.86
C ILE A 238 -5.55 -6.17 -24.62
N VAL A 239 -6.52 -5.80 -23.77
CA VAL A 239 -6.91 -6.59 -22.60
C VAL A 239 -7.32 -8.00 -23.02
N HIS A 240 -8.25 -8.14 -23.97
CA HIS A 240 -8.69 -9.45 -24.46
C HIS A 240 -7.55 -10.25 -25.11
N GLN A 241 -6.68 -9.60 -25.89
CA GLN A 241 -5.55 -10.28 -26.51
C GLN A 241 -4.63 -10.93 -25.46
N LEU A 242 -4.28 -10.19 -24.40
CA LEU A 242 -3.37 -10.70 -23.37
C LEU A 242 -4.03 -11.68 -22.38
N GLN A 243 -5.36 -11.64 -22.25
CA GLN A 243 -6.11 -12.66 -21.49
C GLN A 243 -5.90 -14.06 -22.06
N ASP A 244 -5.98 -14.21 -23.38
CA ASP A 244 -5.93 -15.52 -24.04
C ASP A 244 -4.53 -15.88 -24.57
N HIS A 245 -3.68 -14.88 -24.83
CA HIS A 245 -2.43 -15.04 -25.57
C HIS A 245 -1.27 -14.28 -24.92
N PRO A 246 -0.64 -14.82 -23.86
CA PRO A 246 0.61 -14.27 -23.34
C PRO A 246 1.70 -14.34 -24.42
N VAL A 247 2.54 -13.31 -24.46
CA VAL A 247 3.55 -13.14 -25.52
C VAL A 247 4.93 -13.54 -25.00
N PRO A 248 5.62 -14.51 -25.62
CA PRO A 248 6.98 -14.86 -25.23
C PRO A 248 7.97 -13.76 -25.61
N ILE A 249 8.79 -13.38 -24.64
CA ILE A 249 9.79 -12.34 -24.76
C ILE A 249 11.18 -12.94 -24.53
N SER A 250 12.06 -12.68 -25.48
CA SER A 250 13.48 -13.07 -25.43
C SER A 250 14.34 -11.85 -25.79
N GLY A 251 15.34 -11.55 -24.97
CA GLY A 251 16.36 -10.54 -25.30
C GLY A 251 15.97 -9.08 -25.03
N VAL A 252 15.12 -8.80 -24.02
CA VAL A 252 14.94 -7.41 -23.54
C VAL A 252 16.27 -6.93 -22.97
N ARG A 253 16.77 -5.77 -23.42
CA ARG A 253 18.09 -5.27 -23.00
C ARG A 253 18.27 -5.12 -21.48
N SER A 254 17.19 -4.96 -20.74
CA SER A 254 17.15 -4.81 -19.27
C SER A 254 16.87 -6.12 -18.50
N GLN A 255 16.48 -7.21 -19.17
CA GLN A 255 16.23 -8.51 -18.54
C GLN A 255 17.13 -9.57 -19.15
N VAL A 256 17.93 -10.22 -18.30
CA VAL A 256 18.91 -11.24 -18.71
C VAL A 256 18.23 -12.58 -19.02
N LEU A 257 17.00 -12.79 -18.57
CA LEU A 257 16.27 -14.05 -18.66
C LEU A 257 15.03 -13.94 -19.58
N PRO A 258 14.68 -15.01 -20.31
CA PRO A 258 13.40 -15.10 -21.03
C PRO A 258 12.21 -14.94 -20.08
N THR A 259 11.13 -14.32 -20.55
CA THR A 259 9.89 -14.15 -19.78
C THR A 259 8.66 -14.10 -20.69
N LEU A 260 7.48 -13.98 -20.10
CA LEU A 260 6.22 -13.73 -20.79
C LEU A 260 5.76 -12.30 -20.50
N ALA A 261 5.23 -11.61 -21.50
CA ALA A 261 4.34 -10.48 -21.27
C ALA A 261 2.92 -11.04 -21.11
N THR A 262 2.34 -10.84 -19.92
CA THR A 262 1.10 -11.51 -19.50
C THR A 262 -0.05 -10.53 -19.30
N TYR A 263 -1.25 -11.08 -19.15
CA TYR A 263 -2.41 -10.35 -18.66
C TYR A 263 -2.12 -9.65 -17.32
N SER A 264 -1.46 -10.33 -16.38
CA SER A 264 -1.11 -9.78 -15.06
C SER A 264 -0.17 -8.58 -15.17
N ASP A 265 0.75 -8.56 -16.14
CA ASP A 265 1.63 -7.41 -16.40
C ASP A 265 0.85 -6.18 -16.86
N LEU A 266 -0.11 -6.37 -17.77
CA LEU A 266 -1.00 -5.28 -18.21
C LEU A 266 -1.84 -4.76 -17.03
N LYS A 267 -2.33 -5.65 -16.18
CA LYS A 267 -3.09 -5.29 -14.98
C LYS A 267 -2.24 -4.52 -13.97
N ALA A 268 -0.97 -4.90 -13.81
CA ALA A 268 -0.01 -4.16 -13.02
C ALA A 268 0.29 -2.77 -13.59
N LEU A 269 0.36 -2.62 -14.92
CA LEU A 269 0.43 -1.32 -15.58
C LEU A 269 -0.76 -0.44 -15.20
N PHE A 270 -1.99 -0.96 -15.27
CA PHE A 270 -3.18 -0.18 -14.92
C PHE A 270 -3.15 0.27 -13.47
N LEU A 271 -2.85 -0.65 -12.55
CA LEU A 271 -2.80 -0.38 -11.12
C LEU A 271 -1.77 0.72 -10.78
N THR A 272 -0.55 0.59 -11.30
CA THR A 272 0.50 1.61 -11.09
C THR A 272 0.17 2.95 -11.76
N THR A 273 -0.54 2.90 -12.89
CA THR A 273 -0.91 4.09 -13.63
C THR A 273 -1.96 4.91 -12.91
N ILE A 274 -3.04 4.29 -12.46
CA ILE A 274 -4.15 4.99 -11.78
C ILE A 274 -3.78 5.49 -10.38
N TYR A 275 -2.67 5.01 -9.80
CA TYR A 275 -2.15 5.56 -8.54
C TYR A 275 -1.61 6.99 -8.68
N THR A 276 -1.01 7.34 -9.83
CA THR A 276 -0.53 8.70 -10.16
C THR A 276 -0.83 9.07 -11.62
N PRO A 277 -2.12 9.23 -11.99
CA PRO A 277 -2.57 9.22 -13.38
C PRO A 277 -1.99 10.38 -14.20
N LEU A 278 -1.88 11.57 -13.62
CA LEU A 278 -1.33 12.74 -14.32
C LEU A 278 0.12 12.54 -14.76
N LYS A 279 0.89 11.74 -14.01
CA LYS A 279 2.28 11.41 -14.33
C LYS A 279 2.35 10.20 -15.27
N ASN A 280 1.52 9.19 -15.04
CA ASN A 280 1.67 7.87 -15.66
C ASN A 280 0.82 7.66 -16.92
N PHE A 281 -0.22 8.47 -17.17
CA PHE A 281 -1.02 8.36 -18.40
C PHE A 281 -0.19 8.52 -19.68
N PRO A 282 0.75 9.47 -19.80
CA PRO A 282 1.63 9.55 -20.97
C PRO A 282 2.47 8.28 -21.17
N VAL A 283 3.01 7.73 -20.08
CA VAL A 283 3.82 6.50 -20.11
C VAL A 283 2.98 5.30 -20.54
N MET A 284 1.78 5.16 -19.97
CA MET A 284 0.84 4.11 -20.36
C MET A 284 0.40 4.25 -21.82
N ALA A 285 0.18 5.48 -22.33
CA ALA A 285 -0.11 5.69 -23.74
C ALA A 285 1.04 5.19 -24.64
N ASP A 286 2.29 5.50 -24.29
CA ASP A 286 3.46 5.05 -25.04
C ASP A 286 3.60 3.52 -25.03
N ILE A 287 3.32 2.89 -23.88
CA ILE A 287 3.31 1.43 -23.77
C ILE A 287 2.21 0.85 -24.65
N LEU A 288 0.95 1.27 -24.47
CA LEU A 288 -0.20 0.76 -25.23
C LEU A 288 0.00 0.90 -26.75
N HIS A 289 0.61 2.00 -27.19
CA HIS A 289 0.96 2.20 -28.60
C HIS A 289 2.01 1.19 -29.10
N GLN A 290 3.03 0.89 -28.30
CA GLN A 290 4.01 -0.17 -28.61
C GLN A 290 3.35 -1.55 -28.69
N LEU A 291 2.40 -1.84 -27.79
CA LEU A 291 1.68 -3.12 -27.80
C LEU A 291 0.90 -3.33 -29.11
N GLU A 292 0.23 -2.29 -29.62
CA GLU A 292 -0.45 -2.35 -30.92
C GLU A 292 0.51 -2.52 -32.11
N CYS A 293 1.77 -2.08 -31.97
CA CYS A 293 2.82 -2.30 -32.96
C CYS A 293 3.47 -3.69 -32.83
N GLY A 294 3.06 -4.49 -31.84
CA GLY A 294 3.59 -5.83 -31.58
C GLY A 294 4.82 -5.89 -30.67
N ASP A 295 5.23 -4.77 -30.06
CA ASP A 295 6.32 -4.75 -29.08
C ASP A 295 5.75 -4.79 -27.65
N MET A 296 5.83 -5.96 -27.02
CA MET A 296 5.34 -6.20 -25.66
C MET A 296 6.44 -6.08 -24.59
N SER A 297 7.66 -5.69 -24.98
CA SER A 297 8.83 -5.70 -24.08
C SER A 297 8.66 -4.79 -22.87
N ALA A 298 7.88 -3.71 -23.00
CA ALA A 298 7.64 -2.77 -21.92
C ALA A 298 6.75 -3.33 -20.80
N LEU A 299 5.90 -4.33 -21.08
CA LEU A 299 5.08 -4.99 -20.06
C LEU A 299 5.86 -6.04 -19.26
N ALA A 300 6.89 -6.63 -19.84
CA ALA A 300 7.59 -7.78 -19.28
C ALA A 300 8.08 -7.51 -17.83
N GLY A 301 7.56 -8.27 -16.86
CA GLY A 301 7.94 -8.19 -15.45
C GLY A 301 7.32 -7.01 -14.69
N MET A 302 6.30 -6.34 -15.25
CA MET A 302 5.55 -5.33 -14.50
C MET A 302 4.82 -5.93 -13.31
N PHE A 303 4.26 -7.15 -13.45
CA PHE A 303 3.64 -7.84 -12.34
C PHE A 303 4.65 -8.22 -11.26
N ASP A 304 5.81 -8.75 -11.65
CA ASP A 304 6.90 -9.06 -10.70
C ASP A 304 7.35 -7.82 -9.92
N GLY A 305 7.32 -6.64 -10.57
CA GLY A 305 7.61 -5.36 -9.95
C GLY A 305 6.62 -4.92 -8.86
N LEU A 306 5.41 -5.50 -8.82
CA LEU A 306 4.46 -5.29 -7.72
C LEU A 306 4.85 -6.08 -6.46
N ASN A 307 5.60 -7.17 -6.58
CA ASN A 307 5.88 -8.14 -5.52
C ASN A 307 6.92 -7.67 -4.48
N SER A 308 6.86 -6.41 -4.05
CA SER A 308 7.62 -5.92 -2.90
C SER A 308 6.87 -6.27 -1.61
N ILE A 309 6.89 -7.56 -1.25
CA ILE A 309 6.46 -8.02 0.06
C ILE A 309 7.44 -7.46 1.11
N SER A 310 7.09 -6.31 1.67
CA SER A 310 7.73 -5.79 2.87
C SER A 310 7.12 -6.50 4.08
N ASP A 311 7.94 -7.25 4.81
CA ASP A 311 7.49 -7.90 6.05
C ASP A 311 6.92 -6.90 7.03
N ALA A 312 7.45 -5.68 7.08
CA ALA A 312 6.91 -4.62 7.92
C ALA A 312 5.47 -4.25 7.50
N ARG A 313 5.19 -4.11 6.19
CA ARG A 313 3.83 -3.84 5.69
C ARG A 313 2.87 -4.92 6.16
N LEU A 314 3.19 -6.18 5.88
CA LEU A 314 2.30 -7.30 6.19
C LEU A 314 2.19 -7.54 7.70
N ALA A 315 3.29 -7.46 8.46
CA ALA A 315 3.25 -7.61 9.90
C ALA A 315 2.33 -6.58 10.54
N ILE A 316 2.43 -5.31 10.14
CA ILE A 316 1.55 -4.23 10.64
C ILE A 316 0.10 -4.52 10.26
N GLN A 317 -0.17 -4.78 8.97
CA GLN A 317 -1.53 -5.04 8.48
C GLN A 317 -2.19 -6.24 9.16
N CYS A 318 -1.46 -7.35 9.31
CA CYS A 318 -1.97 -8.56 9.93
C CYS A 318 -2.09 -8.43 11.45
N ALA A 319 -1.18 -7.72 12.11
CA ALA A 319 -1.27 -7.45 13.55
C ALA A 319 -2.42 -6.50 13.89
N ASP A 320 -2.66 -5.47 13.06
CA ASP A 320 -3.78 -4.55 13.23
C ASP A 320 -5.13 -5.24 13.05
N SER A 321 -5.23 -6.15 12.08
CA SER A 321 -6.46 -6.91 11.85
C SER A 321 -6.65 -8.10 12.78
N TYR A 322 -5.76 -8.30 13.76
CA TYR A 322 -5.87 -9.40 14.71
C TYR A 322 -7.23 -9.38 15.44
N ARG A 323 -7.87 -10.57 15.51
CA ARG A 323 -9.24 -10.81 16.02
C ARG A 323 -10.38 -10.19 15.20
N ARG A 324 -10.07 -9.48 14.11
CA ARG A 324 -11.03 -8.80 13.24
C ARG A 324 -10.92 -9.19 11.77
N ASN A 325 -9.85 -9.87 11.38
CA ASN A 325 -9.62 -10.37 10.03
C ASN A 325 -10.80 -11.23 9.57
N ARG A 326 -11.44 -10.85 8.47
CA ARG A 326 -12.57 -11.56 7.88
C ARG A 326 -12.17 -12.51 6.76
N LEU A 327 -10.96 -12.40 6.23
CA LEU A 327 -10.46 -13.25 5.14
C LEU A 327 -9.74 -14.47 5.72
N THR A 328 -10.51 -15.41 6.27
CA THR A 328 -9.97 -16.60 6.96
C THR A 328 -10.34 -17.92 6.30
N THR A 329 -11.51 -17.99 5.65
CA THR A 329 -12.01 -19.16 4.94
C THR A 329 -11.97 -19.00 3.42
N MET A 330 -12.07 -20.11 2.70
CA MET A 330 -12.16 -20.10 1.23
C MET A 330 -13.40 -19.34 0.75
N GLU A 331 -14.52 -19.47 1.45
CA GLU A 331 -15.77 -18.79 1.09
C GLU A 331 -15.64 -17.27 1.25
N ASP A 332 -15.02 -16.81 2.35
CA ASP A 332 -14.76 -15.38 2.56
C ASP A 332 -13.85 -14.82 1.47
N PHE A 333 -12.77 -15.55 1.13
CA PHE A 333 -11.84 -15.13 0.10
C PHE A 333 -12.49 -15.11 -1.29
N LYS A 334 -13.28 -16.13 -1.63
CA LYS A 334 -14.03 -16.19 -2.88
C LYS A 334 -15.01 -15.02 -2.99
N SER A 335 -15.78 -14.74 -1.94
CA SER A 335 -16.71 -13.61 -1.90
C SER A 335 -16.00 -12.26 -2.09
N TYR A 336 -14.83 -12.10 -1.49
CA TYR A 336 -13.99 -10.91 -1.68
C TYR A 336 -13.48 -10.75 -3.12
N VAL A 337 -13.01 -11.85 -3.73
CA VAL A 337 -12.56 -11.86 -5.13
C VAL A 337 -13.72 -11.56 -6.08
N GLU A 338 -14.88 -12.19 -5.88
CA GLU A 338 -16.08 -11.93 -6.70
C GLU A 338 -16.53 -10.47 -6.58
N TYR A 339 -16.50 -9.90 -5.37
CA TYR A 339 -16.78 -8.49 -5.16
C TYR A 339 -15.82 -7.60 -5.95
N THR A 340 -14.51 -7.78 -5.78
CA THR A 340 -13.50 -6.91 -6.40
C THR A 340 -13.55 -6.97 -7.93
N ILE A 341 -13.72 -8.17 -8.51
CA ILE A 341 -13.95 -8.37 -9.95
C ILE A 341 -15.24 -7.66 -10.42
N SER A 342 -16.32 -7.74 -9.63
CA SER A 342 -17.58 -7.07 -9.99
C SER A 342 -17.50 -5.55 -9.97
N LYS A 343 -16.56 -4.97 -9.22
CA LYS A 343 -16.40 -3.52 -9.08
C LYS A 343 -15.45 -2.90 -10.09
N SER A 344 -14.46 -3.65 -10.56
CA SER A 344 -13.49 -3.13 -11.53
C SER A 344 -13.15 -4.15 -12.59
N LYS A 345 -13.47 -3.85 -13.86
CA LYS A 345 -13.02 -4.67 -14.98
C LYS A 345 -11.52 -4.50 -15.25
N TYR A 346 -10.94 -3.36 -14.87
CA TYR A 346 -9.54 -3.06 -15.18
C TYR A 346 -8.59 -3.65 -14.17
N ILE A 347 -8.91 -3.67 -12.87
CA ILE A 347 -7.96 -4.15 -11.86
C ILE A 347 -8.60 -5.04 -10.78
N GLY A 348 -9.91 -5.29 -10.84
CA GLY A 348 -10.62 -6.05 -9.81
C GLY A 348 -10.10 -7.46 -9.62
N ASP A 349 -9.61 -8.09 -10.68
CA ASP A 349 -9.00 -9.42 -10.66
C ASP A 349 -7.54 -9.44 -10.16
N ILE A 350 -6.75 -8.38 -10.38
CA ILE A 350 -5.39 -8.29 -9.85
C ILE A 350 -5.33 -7.75 -8.42
N TYR A 351 -6.38 -7.04 -7.98
CA TYR A 351 -6.40 -6.38 -6.67
C TYR A 351 -6.22 -7.33 -5.48
N PRO A 352 -6.82 -8.55 -5.45
CA PRO A 352 -6.62 -9.48 -4.34
C PRO A 352 -5.17 -9.88 -4.11
N ILE A 353 -4.40 -10.16 -5.17
CA ILE A 353 -2.97 -10.48 -5.06
C ILE A 353 -2.13 -9.22 -4.78
N TYR A 354 -2.50 -8.06 -5.32
CA TYR A 354 -1.78 -6.82 -5.04
C TYR A 354 -1.88 -6.41 -3.55
N GLN A 355 -3.06 -6.55 -2.97
CA GLN A 355 -3.35 -6.12 -1.61
C GLN A 355 -2.82 -7.13 -0.57
N ASP A 356 -2.67 -8.41 -0.96
CA ASP A 356 -2.11 -9.50 -0.16
C ASP A 356 -2.81 -9.76 1.18
N ASN A 357 -4.05 -9.29 1.35
CA ASN A 357 -4.77 -9.41 2.62
C ASN A 357 -4.92 -10.86 3.07
N ILE A 358 -5.00 -11.80 2.12
CA ILE A 358 -5.15 -13.23 2.40
C ILE A 358 -3.94 -13.83 3.11
N LEU A 359 -2.75 -13.21 3.04
CA LEU A 359 -1.55 -13.64 3.77
C LEU A 359 -1.71 -13.56 5.29
N CYS A 360 -2.63 -12.72 5.78
CA CYS A 360 -2.90 -12.57 7.21
C CYS A 360 -3.69 -13.75 7.81
N ARG A 361 -4.21 -14.68 7.01
CA ARG A 361 -5.12 -15.73 7.51
C ARG A 361 -4.48 -16.70 8.52
N SER A 362 -3.16 -16.90 8.44
CA SER A 362 -2.40 -17.79 9.33
C SER A 362 -1.52 -17.05 10.34
N PHE A 363 -1.60 -15.72 10.41
CA PHE A 363 -0.89 -14.93 11.43
C PHE A 363 -1.49 -15.17 12.81
N ARG A 364 -0.65 -15.43 13.82
CA ARG A 364 -1.09 -15.71 15.20
C ARG A 364 -0.43 -14.80 16.22
N PRO A 365 -0.65 -13.47 16.13
CA PRO A 365 -0.01 -12.53 17.04
C PRO A 365 -0.57 -12.64 18.46
N LYS A 366 0.29 -12.65 19.49
CA LYS A 366 -0.14 -12.75 20.90
C LYS A 366 -0.23 -11.35 21.52
N LEU A 367 -1.18 -10.56 21.02
CA LEU A 367 -1.33 -9.15 21.42
C LEU A 367 -2.26 -8.94 22.62
N PRO A 368 -1.88 -8.05 23.58
CA PRO A 368 -2.77 -7.62 24.65
C PRO A 368 -3.87 -6.69 24.10
N ASP A 369 -4.97 -6.57 24.85
CA ASP A 369 -6.14 -5.79 24.44
C ASP A 369 -5.82 -4.30 24.19
N SER A 370 -4.82 -3.75 24.89
CA SER A 370 -4.35 -2.37 24.71
C SER A 370 -3.72 -2.10 23.34
N MET A 371 -3.36 -3.13 22.59
CA MET A 371 -2.74 -3.03 21.27
C MET A 371 -3.68 -3.45 20.14
N VAL A 372 -4.93 -3.76 20.45
CA VAL A 372 -5.94 -4.22 19.49
C VAL A 372 -7.10 -3.24 19.49
N VAL A 373 -7.52 -2.77 18.31
CA VAL A 373 -8.67 -1.87 18.20
C VAL A 373 -9.97 -2.61 18.53
N GLN A 374 -10.52 -2.29 19.71
CA GLN A 374 -11.79 -2.81 20.19
C GLN A 374 -12.93 -2.08 19.49
N GLY A 375 -13.82 -2.81 18.83
CA GLY A 375 -15.03 -2.26 18.23
C GLY A 375 -16.12 -3.31 18.19
N LYS A 376 -17.38 -2.90 18.38
CA LYS A 376 -18.52 -3.78 18.10
C LYS A 376 -18.51 -4.09 16.60
N HIS A 377 -18.78 -5.35 16.23
CA HIS A 377 -19.33 -5.64 14.91
C HIS A 377 -20.57 -4.77 14.74
N LEU A 378 -20.44 -3.62 14.06
CA LEU A 378 -21.58 -2.92 13.55
C LEU A 378 -22.12 -3.83 12.45
N SER A 379 -23.04 -4.71 12.84
CA SER A 379 -24.01 -5.27 11.91
C SER A 379 -24.66 -4.07 11.25
N LEU A 380 -24.20 -3.74 10.05
CA LEU A 380 -24.95 -2.93 9.12
C LEU A 380 -26.19 -3.76 8.80
N SER A 381 -27.23 -3.58 9.62
CA SER A 381 -28.58 -4.00 9.27
C SER A 381 -28.96 -3.27 7.98
N PRO A 382 -29.62 -3.97 7.05
CA PRO A 382 -29.74 -3.58 5.64
C PRO A 382 -30.43 -2.24 5.40
#